data_AF-A0A418Q7J5-F1
#
_entry.id   AF-A0A418Q7J5-F1
#
_cell.length_a   1.000
_cell.length_b   1.000
_cell.length_c   1.000
_cell.angle_alpha   90.00
_cell.angle_beta   90.00
_cell.angle_gamma   90.00
#
_symmetry.space_group_name_H-M   'P 1'
#
loop_
_entity.id
_entity.type
_entity.pdbx_description
1 polymer ?
#
loop_
_entity_poly.entity_id
_entity_poly.type
_entity_poly.pdbx_seq_one_letter_code
_entity_poly.pdbx_strand_id
1 'polypeptide(L)'
;MRIAKALAVTTALTATLTLAACGNDDSSKDSSSSSTAASTSATQQAAQLPTAQELSDVLNRAVDPNVPTAEKTDTVVNGEQAPQLFDALTAAKQQSGATLQVVDPVLPALTPGNASATVNITLPNQPPQVISEVEFVNDNGKWKLDQRWACTLVQNVLPDQVPPMCNEV
;
A
#
# COMPACT_ATOMS: atom_id res chain seq x y z
N MET A 1 39.37 -51.49 0.95
CA MET A 1 40.60 -51.20 0.18
C MET A 1 40.20 -50.21 -0.92
N ARG A 2 40.74 -49.01 -1.15
CA ARG A 2 41.96 -48.30 -0.73
C ARG A 2 41.63 -46.79 -0.73
N ILE A 3 41.54 -46.11 0.42
CA ILE A 3 42.45 -45.08 0.98
C ILE A 3 43.44 -44.36 0.02
N ALA A 4 43.36 -43.02 0.00
CA ALA A 4 44.46 -42.04 0.10
C ALA A 4 43.82 -40.64 0.38
N LYS A 5 43.89 -40.01 1.57
CA LYS A 5 44.99 -39.23 2.21
C LYS A 5 45.59 -38.17 1.28
N ALA A 6 45.27 -36.87 1.36
CA ALA A 6 45.55 -35.85 2.40
C ALA A 6 46.65 -34.89 1.91
N LEU A 7 46.47 -33.56 2.08
CA LEU A 7 47.50 -32.60 2.54
C LEU A 7 46.92 -31.17 2.58
N ALA A 8 47.09 -30.53 3.75
CA ALA A 8 46.73 -29.16 4.08
C ALA A 8 47.94 -28.23 3.92
N VAL A 9 47.71 -26.93 3.68
CA VAL A 9 48.67 -25.86 4.02
C VAL A 9 47.89 -24.69 4.62
N THR A 10 48.23 -24.39 5.86
CA THR A 10 47.84 -23.22 6.66
C THR A 10 48.75 -22.04 6.32
N THR A 11 48.23 -20.81 6.36
CA THR A 11 49.07 -19.61 6.53
C THR A 11 48.34 -18.61 7.39
N ALA A 12 49.07 -18.08 8.37
CA ALA A 12 48.59 -17.40 9.55
C ALA A 12 48.47 -15.87 9.40
N LEU A 13 47.70 -15.32 10.34
CA LEU A 13 47.46 -13.94 10.76
C LEU A 13 48.48 -12.86 10.39
N THR A 14 47.98 -11.63 10.18
CA THR A 14 48.42 -10.42 10.93
C THR A 14 47.40 -9.29 10.79
N ALA A 15 47.07 -8.68 11.93
CA ALA A 15 46.29 -7.46 12.05
C ALA A 15 47.23 -6.24 12.06
N THR A 16 46.80 -5.11 11.50
CA THR A 16 47.20 -3.79 12.02
C THR A 16 46.11 -2.75 11.77
N LEU A 17 45.74 -2.09 12.87
CA LEU A 17 44.96 -0.86 12.94
C LEU A 17 45.81 0.31 12.41
N THR A 18 45.21 1.26 11.70
CA THR A 18 45.63 2.67 11.83
C THR A 18 44.42 3.61 11.85
N LEU A 19 44.38 4.35 12.96
CA LEU A 19 43.48 5.42 13.33
C LEU A 19 44.02 6.75 12.75
N ALA A 20 43.09 7.68 12.50
CA ALA A 20 43.21 9.14 12.67
C ALA A 20 42.96 9.99 11.40
N ALA A 21 41.79 10.64 11.39
CA ALA A 21 41.72 12.08 11.16
C ALA A 21 40.56 12.64 12.01
N CYS A 22 40.96 13.26 13.12
CA CYS A 22 40.14 13.88 14.14
C CYS A 22 39.67 15.26 13.66
N GLY A 23 38.44 15.64 14.01
CA GLY A 23 37.85 16.93 13.70
C GLY A 23 36.78 17.33 14.72
N ASN A 24 37.26 17.77 15.88
CA ASN A 24 36.67 18.68 16.87
C ASN A 24 35.51 18.25 17.80
N ASP A 25 35.87 18.33 19.08
CA ASP A 25 35.19 18.22 20.38
C ASP A 25 34.05 19.24 20.60
N ASP A 26 32.88 18.79 21.12
CA ASP A 26 32.21 19.40 22.29
C ASP A 26 31.10 18.47 22.85
N SER A 27 31.31 18.04 24.09
CA SER A 27 30.37 17.90 25.20
C SER A 27 28.88 17.49 24.99
N SER A 28 28.51 16.42 25.71
CA SER A 28 27.22 16.18 26.41
C SER A 28 26.06 15.46 25.69
N LYS A 29 25.78 14.26 26.23
CA LYS A 29 24.47 13.65 26.58
C LYS A 29 23.25 13.79 25.64
N ASP A 30 22.67 12.60 25.41
CA ASP A 30 21.25 12.29 25.24
C ASP A 30 20.64 12.37 23.82
N SER A 31 20.18 11.20 23.37
CA SER A 31 19.02 10.96 22.50
C SER A 31 18.95 11.48 21.06
N SER A 32 18.24 10.67 20.26
CA SER A 32 17.63 10.93 18.95
C SER A 32 18.39 10.50 17.69
N SER A 33 17.79 9.50 17.05
CA SER A 33 17.46 9.41 15.62
C SER A 33 18.31 10.20 14.64
N SER A 34 18.89 9.46 13.68
CA SER A 34 18.69 9.72 12.25
C SER A 34 19.24 8.55 11.45
N SER A 35 18.35 7.68 10.99
CA SER A 35 18.62 6.71 9.93
C SER A 35 18.66 7.48 8.61
N THR A 36 19.85 7.81 8.14
CA THR A 36 20.02 8.36 6.79
C THR A 36 19.81 7.22 5.79
N ALA A 37 18.59 7.06 5.28
CA ALA A 37 18.30 6.16 4.18
C ALA A 37 18.96 6.71 2.91
N ALA A 38 19.95 6.00 2.40
CA ALA A 38 20.59 6.30 1.12
C ALA A 38 19.57 6.11 -0.01
N SER A 39 19.14 7.22 -0.62
CA SER A 39 18.30 7.22 -1.82
C SER A 39 19.16 6.78 -3.01
N THR A 40 19.09 5.49 -3.36
CA THR A 40 19.74 5.00 -4.57
C THR A 40 18.79 5.26 -5.73
N SER A 41 19.04 6.33 -6.49
CA SER A 41 18.31 6.64 -7.72
C SER A 41 18.79 5.72 -8.82
N ALA A 42 18.00 4.67 -9.12
CA ALA A 42 18.17 3.86 -10.33
C ALA A 42 17.04 4.24 -11.30
N THR A 43 17.42 4.86 -12.41
CA THR A 43 16.56 5.24 -13.54
C THR A 43 16.14 3.99 -14.33
N GLN A 44 15.17 3.26 -13.81
CA GLN A 44 14.17 2.58 -14.62
C GLN A 44 12.98 3.56 -14.68
N GLN A 45 12.23 3.61 -15.77
CA GLN A 45 10.89 4.20 -15.72
C GLN A 45 10.04 3.26 -14.84
N ALA A 46 10.31 3.27 -13.53
CA ALA A 46 9.46 2.67 -12.54
C ALA A 46 8.14 3.41 -12.72
N ALA A 47 7.06 2.67 -13.02
CA ALA A 47 5.74 3.22 -12.84
C ALA A 47 5.74 3.84 -11.45
N GLN A 48 5.65 5.17 -11.37
CA GLN A 48 5.69 5.83 -10.08
C GLN A 48 4.49 5.29 -9.30
N LEU A 49 4.78 4.66 -8.17
CA LEU A 49 3.72 4.22 -7.27
C LEU A 49 2.87 5.44 -6.91
N PRO A 50 1.55 5.27 -6.80
CA PRO A 50 0.68 6.35 -6.39
C PRO A 50 1.02 6.73 -4.95
N THR A 51 0.75 7.98 -4.61
CA THR A 51 0.75 8.41 -3.22
C THR A 51 -0.45 7.83 -2.48
N ALA A 52 -0.33 7.67 -1.16
CA ALA A 52 -1.47 7.29 -0.32
C ALA A 52 -2.65 8.28 -0.46
N GLN A 53 -2.37 9.57 -0.70
CA GLN A 53 -3.42 10.56 -0.95
C GLN A 53 -4.18 10.27 -2.25
N GLU A 54 -3.48 10.01 -3.36
CA GLU A 54 -4.13 9.70 -4.65
C GLU A 54 -5.04 8.47 -4.53
N LEU A 55 -4.59 7.42 -3.83
CA LEU A 55 -5.42 6.24 -3.60
C LEU A 55 -6.61 6.52 -2.66
N SER A 56 -6.42 7.38 -1.66
CA SER A 56 -7.51 7.84 -0.80
C SER A 56 -8.56 8.63 -1.59
N ASP A 57 -8.13 9.44 -2.56
CA ASP A 57 -9.02 10.21 -3.42
C ASP A 57 -9.85 9.28 -4.32
N VAL A 58 -9.28 8.15 -4.79
CA VAL A 58 -10.03 7.10 -5.51
C VAL A 58 -11.15 6.54 -4.64
N LEU A 59 -10.83 6.13 -3.40
CA LEU A 59 -11.82 5.57 -2.47
C LEU A 59 -12.91 6.58 -2.10
N ASN A 60 -12.53 7.84 -1.85
CA ASN A 60 -13.48 8.88 -1.45
C ASN A 60 -14.38 9.31 -2.61
N ARG A 61 -13.86 9.38 -3.85
CA ARG A 61 -14.65 9.65 -5.06
C ARG A 61 -15.73 8.60 -5.27
N ALA A 62 -15.43 7.32 -5.00
CA ALA A 62 -16.38 6.21 -5.14
C ALA A 62 -17.67 6.42 -4.29
N VAL A 63 -17.58 7.16 -3.19
CA VAL A 63 -18.64 7.30 -2.18
C VAL A 63 -19.05 8.76 -1.96
N ASP A 64 -18.64 9.66 -2.86
CA ASP A 64 -18.94 11.09 -2.77
C ASP A 64 -20.34 11.38 -3.35
N PRO A 65 -21.27 11.99 -2.59
CA PRO A 65 -22.59 12.34 -3.09
C PRO A 65 -22.60 13.38 -4.22
N ASN A 66 -21.53 14.15 -4.39
CA ASN A 66 -21.44 15.21 -5.39
C ASN A 66 -20.85 14.71 -6.72
N VAL A 67 -20.33 13.48 -6.75
CA VAL A 67 -19.74 12.88 -7.94
C VAL A 67 -20.83 12.14 -8.74
N PRO A 68 -20.93 12.32 -10.06
CA PRO A 68 -21.86 11.55 -10.89
C PRO A 68 -21.54 10.05 -10.87
N THR A 69 -22.55 9.19 -10.97
CA THR A 69 -22.37 7.71 -10.93
C THR A 69 -21.35 7.22 -11.96
N ALA A 70 -21.30 7.80 -13.15
CA ALA A 70 -20.32 7.42 -14.18
C ALA A 70 -18.86 7.65 -13.75
N GLU A 71 -18.59 8.70 -12.97
CA GLU A 71 -17.26 8.97 -12.41
C GLU A 71 -16.96 8.06 -11.21
N LYS A 72 -17.98 7.65 -10.45
CA LYS A 72 -17.84 6.66 -9.38
C LYS A 72 -17.50 5.28 -9.93
N THR A 73 -18.17 4.86 -11.00
CA THR A 73 -17.90 3.56 -11.61
C THR A 73 -16.48 3.46 -12.16
N ASP A 74 -15.86 4.58 -12.54
CA ASP A 74 -14.45 4.62 -12.99
C ASP A 74 -13.44 4.46 -11.84
N THR A 75 -13.86 4.46 -10.56
CA THR A 75 -12.95 4.26 -9.42
C THR A 75 -12.72 2.79 -9.08
N VAL A 76 -13.43 1.86 -9.73
CA VAL A 76 -13.36 0.42 -9.47
C VAL A 76 -13.24 -0.32 -10.79
N VAL A 77 -12.39 -1.34 -10.84
CA VAL A 77 -12.31 -2.23 -12.02
C VAL A 77 -13.67 -2.91 -12.23
N ASN A 78 -14.19 -2.81 -13.46
CA ASN A 78 -15.53 -3.28 -13.84
C ASN A 78 -16.69 -2.60 -13.06
N GLY A 79 -16.46 -1.44 -12.45
CA GLY A 79 -17.47 -0.75 -11.64
C GLY A 79 -18.77 -0.44 -12.38
N GLU A 80 -18.72 -0.28 -13.70
CA GLU A 80 -19.89 -0.08 -14.57
C GLU A 80 -20.87 -1.26 -14.59
N GLN A 81 -20.47 -2.44 -14.09
CA GLN A 81 -21.36 -3.60 -13.93
C GLN A 81 -22.35 -3.43 -12.75
N ALA A 82 -22.05 -2.55 -11.79
CA ALA A 82 -22.89 -2.30 -10.62
C ALA A 82 -23.01 -0.80 -10.26
N PRO A 83 -23.54 0.06 -11.15
CA PRO A 83 -23.63 1.50 -10.91
C PRO A 83 -24.50 1.85 -9.70
N GLN A 84 -25.57 1.08 -9.45
CA GLN A 84 -26.49 1.29 -8.32
C GLN A 84 -25.84 1.05 -6.95
N LEU A 85 -24.76 0.26 -6.89
CA LEU A 85 -24.04 -0.01 -5.64
C LEU A 85 -23.41 1.27 -5.09
N PHE A 86 -22.90 2.14 -5.97
CA PHE A 86 -22.22 3.36 -5.56
C PHE A 86 -23.15 4.34 -4.86
N ASP A 87 -24.44 4.37 -5.22
CA ASP A 87 -25.45 5.18 -4.53
C ASP A 87 -25.73 4.61 -3.13
N ALA A 88 -25.82 3.28 -2.99
CA ALA A 88 -25.98 2.63 -1.70
C ALA A 88 -24.76 2.86 -0.79
N LEU A 89 -23.53 2.76 -1.33
CA LEU A 89 -22.29 3.05 -0.60
C LEU A 89 -22.20 4.50 -0.16
N THR A 90 -22.59 5.43 -1.04
CA THR A 90 -22.67 6.86 -0.73
C THR A 90 -23.63 7.11 0.43
N ALA A 91 -24.84 6.54 0.37
CA ALA A 91 -25.83 6.64 1.44
C ALA A 91 -25.31 6.03 2.75
N ALA A 92 -24.69 4.84 2.69
CA ALA A 92 -24.11 4.18 3.84
C ALA A 92 -23.01 5.01 4.51
N LYS A 93 -22.13 5.65 3.71
CA LYS A 93 -21.11 6.58 4.23
C LYS A 93 -21.73 7.80 4.91
N GLN A 94 -22.75 8.40 4.31
CA GLN A 94 -23.44 9.56 4.89
C GLN A 94 -24.13 9.22 6.21
N GLN A 95 -24.79 8.06 6.27
CA GLN A 95 -25.50 7.60 7.46
C GLN A 95 -24.55 7.20 8.60
N SER A 96 -23.45 6.52 8.26
CA SER A 96 -22.48 6.05 9.25
C SER A 96 -21.49 7.12 9.69
N GLY A 97 -21.25 8.15 8.87
CA GLY A 97 -20.16 9.11 9.10
C GLY A 97 -18.77 8.49 8.91
N ALA A 98 -18.67 7.38 8.19
CA ALA A 98 -17.42 6.68 7.97
C ALA A 98 -16.43 7.52 7.15
N THR A 99 -15.15 7.40 7.48
CA THR A 99 -14.03 7.99 6.74
C THR A 99 -13.11 6.89 6.21
N LEU A 100 -12.64 7.06 4.98
CA LEU A 100 -11.76 6.13 4.28
C LEU A 100 -10.43 6.83 4.03
N GLN A 101 -9.34 6.24 4.50
CA GLN A 101 -7.99 6.79 4.36
C GLN A 101 -7.01 5.68 4.01
N VAL A 102 -6.28 5.84 2.90
CA VAL A 102 -5.10 5.04 2.61
C VAL A 102 -3.93 5.61 3.40
N VAL A 103 -3.14 4.75 4.03
CA VAL A 103 -1.97 5.15 4.81
C VAL A 103 -0.70 4.62 4.17
N ASP A 104 0.39 5.36 4.33
CA ASP A 104 1.72 4.95 3.89
C ASP A 104 2.25 3.74 4.69
N PRO A 105 3.11 2.92 4.08
CA PRO A 105 3.62 3.03 2.72
C PRO A 105 2.68 2.41 1.67
N VAL A 106 2.64 3.01 0.48
CA VAL A 106 2.15 2.33 -0.73
C VAL A 106 3.28 1.47 -1.32
N LEU A 107 2.98 0.20 -1.59
CA LEU A 107 3.94 -0.79 -2.07
C LEU A 107 3.54 -1.27 -3.48
N PRO A 108 4.47 -1.84 -4.28
CA PRO A 108 4.09 -2.59 -5.46
C PRO A 108 3.21 -3.79 -5.08
N ALA A 109 2.15 -4.04 -5.84
CA ALA A 109 1.36 -5.26 -5.70
C ALA A 109 2.08 -6.47 -6.32
N LEU A 110 1.51 -7.66 -6.12
CA LEU A 110 2.00 -8.90 -6.77
C LEU A 110 1.82 -8.83 -8.29
N THR A 111 0.76 -8.18 -8.75
CA THR A 111 0.52 -7.93 -10.18
C THR A 111 1.43 -6.81 -10.68
N PRO A 112 2.27 -7.03 -11.71
CA PRO A 112 3.16 -5.99 -12.22
C PRO A 112 2.39 -4.75 -12.69
N GLY A 113 2.78 -3.57 -12.19
CA GLY A 113 2.15 -2.29 -12.53
C GLY A 113 1.03 -1.86 -11.57
N ASN A 114 0.58 -2.75 -10.69
CA ASN A 114 -0.41 -2.42 -9.65
C ASN A 114 0.26 -1.97 -8.35
N ALA A 115 -0.52 -1.33 -7.49
CA ALA A 115 -0.10 -0.87 -6.17
C ALA A 115 -0.91 -1.58 -5.08
N SER A 116 -0.30 -1.77 -3.92
CA SER A 116 -0.90 -2.36 -2.74
C SER A 116 -0.73 -1.40 -1.57
N ALA A 117 -1.79 -1.18 -0.79
CA ALA A 117 -1.77 -0.23 0.31
C ALA A 117 -2.65 -0.67 1.49
N THR A 118 -2.51 0.03 2.61
CA THR A 118 -3.34 -0.18 3.79
C THR A 118 -4.45 0.86 3.84
N VAL A 119 -5.69 0.42 4.00
CA VAL A 119 -6.88 1.26 4.12
C VAL A 119 -7.38 1.25 5.55
N ASN A 120 -7.52 2.43 6.14
CA ASN A 120 -8.19 2.65 7.41
C ASN A 120 -9.63 3.13 7.16
N ILE A 121 -10.57 2.41 7.76
CA ILE A 121 -11.98 2.79 7.82
C ILE A 121 -12.30 3.20 9.25
N THR A 122 -12.65 4.46 9.46
CA THR A 122 -12.98 4.98 10.80
C THR A 122 -14.45 5.36 10.86
N LEU A 123 -15.19 4.74 11.78
CA LEU A 123 -16.56 5.11 12.11
C LEU A 123 -16.59 5.88 13.44
N PRO A 124 -17.54 6.81 13.63
CA PRO A 124 -17.72 7.49 14.91
C PRO A 124 -17.92 6.48 16.05
N ASN A 125 -17.20 6.68 17.16
CA ASN A 125 -17.29 5.86 18.38
C ASN A 125 -16.93 4.37 18.21
N GLN A 126 -16.21 4.01 17.14
CA GLN A 126 -15.69 2.66 16.91
C GLN A 126 -14.17 2.70 16.73
N PRO A 127 -13.43 1.64 17.09
CA PRO A 127 -12.02 1.55 16.74
C PRO A 127 -11.84 1.51 15.21
N PRO A 128 -10.78 2.13 14.67
CA PRO A 128 -10.47 2.05 13.24
C PRO A 128 -10.33 0.60 12.77
N GLN A 129 -10.97 0.29 11.65
CA GLN A 129 -10.81 -0.98 10.95
C GLN A 129 -9.67 -0.81 9.95
N VAL A 130 -8.68 -1.70 10.02
CA VAL A 130 -7.48 -1.66 9.18
C VAL A 130 -7.54 -2.82 8.20
N ILE A 131 -7.48 -2.51 6.90
CA ILE A 131 -7.47 -3.49 5.82
C ILE A 131 -6.15 -3.35 5.09
N SER A 132 -5.29 -4.36 5.24
CA SER A 132 -3.99 -4.41 4.59
C SER A 132 -4.07 -5.05 3.21
N GLU A 133 -3.05 -4.79 2.39
CA GLU A 133 -2.86 -5.41 1.07
C GLU A 133 -3.95 -5.08 0.03
N VAL A 134 -4.64 -3.94 0.19
CA VAL A 134 -5.66 -3.48 -0.75
C VAL A 134 -5.01 -3.13 -2.09
N GLU A 135 -5.38 -3.86 -3.13
CA GLU A 135 -4.82 -3.73 -4.46
C GLU A 135 -5.54 -2.66 -5.29
N PHE A 136 -4.76 -1.80 -5.92
CA PHE A 136 -5.18 -0.79 -6.86
C PHE A 136 -4.54 -1.07 -8.22
N VAL A 137 -5.36 -1.03 -9.26
CA VAL A 137 -4.99 -1.28 -10.65
C VAL A 137 -4.70 0.04 -11.36
N ASN A 138 -3.59 0.10 -12.08
CA ASN A 138 -3.31 1.20 -12.98
C ASN A 138 -3.92 0.90 -14.35
N ASP A 139 -5.06 1.51 -14.66
CA ASP A 139 -5.71 1.43 -15.96
C ASP A 139 -5.43 2.71 -16.75
N ASN A 140 -4.48 2.65 -17.68
CA ASN A 140 -4.11 3.76 -18.57
C ASN A 140 -3.74 5.07 -17.81
N GLY A 141 -3.02 4.96 -16.71
CA GLY A 141 -2.63 6.10 -15.87
C GLY A 141 -3.71 6.57 -14.88
N LYS A 142 -4.85 5.87 -14.81
CA LYS A 142 -5.87 6.07 -13.77
C LYS A 142 -5.80 4.94 -12.76
N TRP A 143 -5.79 5.29 -11.47
CA TRP A 143 -5.84 4.31 -10.40
C TRP A 143 -7.29 3.93 -10.08
N LYS A 144 -7.54 2.63 -10.02
CA LYS A 144 -8.85 2.04 -9.69
C LYS A 144 -8.67 1.02 -8.59
N LEU A 145 -9.67 0.87 -7.72
CA LEU A 145 -9.71 -0.24 -6.77
C LEU A 145 -9.93 -1.55 -7.52
N ASP A 146 -9.17 -2.59 -7.19
CA ASP A 146 -9.39 -3.93 -7.73
C ASP A 146 -10.80 -4.44 -7.38
N GLN A 147 -11.40 -5.23 -8.28
CA GLN A 147 -12.76 -5.75 -8.12
C GLN A 147 -12.91 -6.62 -6.88
N ARG A 148 -11.94 -7.50 -6.57
CA ARG A 148 -12.00 -8.41 -5.41
C ARG A 148 -12.00 -7.62 -4.11
N TRP A 149 -11.20 -6.55 -4.08
CA TRP A 149 -11.14 -5.65 -2.95
C TRP A 149 -12.40 -4.79 -2.81
N ALA A 150 -12.93 -4.27 -3.91
CA ALA A 150 -14.21 -3.56 -3.89
C ALA A 150 -15.33 -4.45 -3.34
N CYS A 151 -15.38 -5.71 -3.77
CA CYS A 151 -16.34 -6.70 -3.26
C CYS A 151 -16.15 -6.99 -1.77
N THR A 152 -14.91 -7.10 -1.30
CA THR A 152 -14.60 -7.26 0.13
C THR A 152 -15.10 -6.07 0.93
N LEU A 153 -14.86 -4.84 0.48
CA LEU A 153 -15.36 -3.63 1.15
C LEU A 153 -16.88 -3.59 1.19
N VAL A 154 -17.53 -3.88 0.08
CA VAL A 154 -19.00 -3.93 0.00
C VAL A 154 -19.57 -4.98 0.94
N GLN A 155 -18.97 -6.17 1.03
CA GLN A 155 -19.47 -7.22 1.90
C GLN A 155 -19.33 -6.88 3.39
N ASN A 156 -18.35 -6.03 3.75
CA ASN A 156 -18.18 -5.52 5.11
C ASN A 156 -19.13 -4.36 5.44
N VAL A 157 -19.43 -3.48 4.47
CA VAL A 157 -20.21 -2.26 4.71
C VAL A 157 -21.72 -2.46 4.40
N LEU A 158 -22.02 -3.26 3.39
CA LEU A 158 -23.35 -3.52 2.83
C LEU A 158 -23.54 -5.02 2.50
N PRO A 159 -23.54 -5.91 3.50
CA PRO A 159 -23.64 -7.36 3.28
C PRO A 159 -24.91 -7.78 2.53
N ASP A 160 -25.99 -7.01 2.64
CA ASP A 160 -27.27 -7.29 1.97
C ASP A 160 -27.34 -6.79 0.51
N GLN A 161 -26.37 -6.00 0.05
CA GLN A 161 -26.37 -5.34 -1.27
C GLN A 161 -25.16 -5.76 -2.13
N VAL A 162 -24.63 -6.96 -1.91
CA VAL A 162 -23.47 -7.48 -2.65
C VAL A 162 -23.86 -7.71 -4.12
N PRO A 163 -23.23 -7.03 -5.11
CA PRO A 163 -23.61 -7.18 -6.51
C PRO A 163 -23.20 -8.54 -7.07
N PRO A 164 -23.88 -9.04 -8.14
CA PRO A 164 -23.55 -10.32 -8.77
C PRO A 164 -22.11 -10.44 -9.25
N MET A 165 -21.47 -9.34 -9.66
CA MET A 165 -20.05 -9.31 -10.06
C MET A 165 -19.09 -9.75 -8.95
N CYS A 166 -19.52 -9.75 -7.69
CA CYS A 166 -18.73 -10.20 -6.55
C CYS A 166 -18.77 -11.72 -6.33
N ASN A 167 -19.56 -12.46 -7.10
CA ASN A 167 -19.60 -13.92 -7.07
C ASN A 167 -18.69 -14.57 -8.13
N GLU A 168 -18.10 -13.77 -9.01
CA GLU A 168 -17.33 -14.21 -10.19
C GLU A 168 -15.81 -13.95 -10.03
N VAL A 169 -15.35 -13.62 -8.82
CA VAL A 169 -13.97 -13.15 -8.53
C VAL A 169 -13.14 -14.10 -7.68
#